data_AF-A0A523CA14-F1
#
_entry.id   AF-A0A523CA14-F1
#
_cell.length_a   1.000
_cell.length_b   1.000
_cell.length_c   1.000
_cell.angle_alpha   90.00
_cell.angle_beta   90.00
_cell.angle_gamma   90.00
#
_symmetry.space_group_name_H-M   'P 1'
#
loop_
_entity.id
_entity.type
_entity.pdbx_description
1 polymer ?
#
loop_
_entity_poly.entity_id
_entity_poly.type
_entity_poly.pdbx_seq_one_letter_code
_entity_poly.pdbx_strand_id
1 'polypeptide(L)'
;MPNWAERFPYQDGLLVWYCDTSQADNNASVHPGSGFALPVDAHPKALTRNGKNLWRNRIQTYDSTFGLQATDALPLHYNGKLYPIPSLSAVSVFDSMLSYYDAKNPTGSVITPVTGAKIEVLGTGTASDGACTWACG
;
A
#
# COMPACT_ATOMS: atom_id res chain seq x y z
N MET A 1 9.81 -9.71 28.74
CA MET A 1 8.84 -9.35 27.68
C MET A 1 8.62 -10.59 26.84
N PRO A 2 7.38 -10.93 26.43
CA PRO A 2 7.15 -12.07 25.56
C PRO A 2 7.77 -11.83 24.17
N ASN A 3 8.24 -12.90 23.53
CA ASN A 3 9.12 -12.86 22.37
C ASN A 3 8.30 -12.98 21.08
N TRP A 4 7.37 -12.06 20.82
CA TRP A 4 6.59 -12.10 19.59
C TRP A 4 7.40 -11.58 18.41
N ALA A 5 7.55 -12.41 17.38
CA ALA A 5 7.99 -11.97 16.07
C ALA A 5 6.74 -11.72 15.22
N GLU A 6 6.57 -10.49 14.74
CA GLU A 6 5.49 -10.17 13.80
C GLU A 6 5.84 -10.71 12.41
N ARG A 7 4.87 -11.37 11.78
CA ARG A 7 4.94 -11.76 10.37
C ARG A 7 4.04 -10.82 9.60
N PHE A 8 4.60 -10.18 8.58
CA PHE A 8 3.88 -9.26 7.70
C PHE A 8 3.51 -10.01 6.42
N PRO A 9 2.25 -10.41 6.24
CA PRO A 9 1.78 -10.91 4.96
C PRO A 9 1.64 -9.71 4.02
N TYR A 10 2.72 -9.37 3.31
CA TYR A 10 2.59 -8.44 2.19
C TYR A 10 1.65 -9.06 1.18
N GLN A 11 0.65 -8.31 0.77
CA GLN A 11 -0.42 -8.82 -0.07
C GLN A 11 0.09 -9.12 -1.47
N ASP A 12 -0.34 -10.26 -2.02
CA ASP A 12 -0.13 -10.57 -3.41
C ASP A 12 -0.95 -9.61 -4.28
N GLY A 13 -0.43 -9.25 -5.46
CA GLY A 13 -1.14 -8.35 -6.35
C GLY A 13 -0.24 -7.59 -7.32
N LEU A 14 -0.87 -6.70 -8.06
CA LEU A 14 -0.21 -5.70 -8.89
C LEU A 14 0.20 -4.51 -8.01
N LEU A 15 1.51 -4.27 -7.90
CA LEU A 15 2.03 -3.06 -7.27
C LEU A 15 2.19 -1.95 -8.32
N VAL A 16 1.51 -0.82 -8.13
CA VAL A 16 1.62 0.35 -9.01
C VAL A 16 2.66 1.32 -8.46
N TRP A 17 3.56 1.79 -9.30
CA TRP A 17 4.52 2.84 -8.97
C TRP A 17 4.22 4.09 -9.79
N TYR A 18 4.21 5.25 -9.12
CA TYR A 18 4.22 6.54 -9.79
C TYR A 18 5.65 7.07 -9.84
N CYS A 19 6.15 7.30 -11.06
CA CYS A 19 7.49 7.83 -11.30
C CYS A 19 7.42 9.26 -11.81
N ASP A 20 8.02 10.20 -11.08
CA ASP A 20 8.07 11.63 -11.42
C ASP A 20 9.51 12.09 -11.61
N THR A 21 9.93 12.22 -12.87
CA THR A 21 11.29 12.65 -13.22
C THR A 21 11.59 14.12 -12.90
N SER A 22 10.60 14.90 -12.45
CA SER A 22 10.84 16.26 -11.95
C SER A 22 11.46 16.27 -10.55
N GLN A 23 11.35 15.17 -9.80
CA GLN A 23 11.96 14.98 -8.48
C GLN A 23 13.33 14.31 -8.63
N ALA A 24 14.32 14.77 -7.88
CA ALA A 24 15.67 14.21 -7.92
C ALA A 24 15.84 12.97 -7.03
N ASP A 25 14.96 12.78 -6.05
CA ASP A 25 15.05 11.74 -5.04
C ASP A 25 13.67 11.35 -4.46
N ASN A 26 13.66 10.44 -3.48
CA ASN A 26 12.45 9.91 -2.82
C ASN A 26 12.28 10.43 -1.37
N ASN A 27 12.84 11.59 -1.03
CA ASN A 27 12.77 12.16 0.31
C ASN A 27 11.41 12.83 0.58
N ALA A 28 10.38 12.00 0.78
CA ALA A 28 9.03 12.43 1.10
C ALA A 28 8.91 13.20 2.44
N SER A 29 9.99 13.28 3.24
CA SER A 29 10.01 14.18 4.42
C SER A 29 10.22 15.64 4.04
N VAL A 30 10.87 15.91 2.90
CA VAL A 30 11.08 17.26 2.36
C VAL A 30 9.95 17.64 1.41
N HIS A 31 9.51 16.70 0.57
CA HIS A 31 8.43 16.89 -0.41
C HIS A 31 7.33 15.81 -0.21
N PRO A 32 6.42 16.00 0.75
CA PRO A 32 5.39 15.02 1.04
C PRO A 32 4.52 14.68 -0.17
N GLY A 33 4.22 13.40 -0.36
CA GLY A 33 3.44 12.92 -1.49
C GLY A 33 4.15 12.92 -2.85
N SER A 34 5.37 13.45 -2.94
CA SER A 34 6.13 13.54 -4.21
C SER A 34 7.47 12.83 -4.08
N GLY A 35 8.00 12.29 -5.17
CA GLY A 35 9.31 11.65 -5.22
C GLY A 35 9.59 11.08 -6.60
N PHE A 36 10.85 10.74 -6.89
CA PHE A 36 11.26 10.18 -8.18
C PHE A 36 10.49 8.91 -8.55
N ALA A 37 10.28 8.01 -7.59
CA ALA A 37 9.48 6.80 -7.74
C ALA A 37 8.87 6.42 -6.39
N LEU A 38 7.54 6.55 -6.27
CA LEU A 38 6.79 6.21 -5.06
C LEU A 38 5.73 5.14 -5.36
N PRO A 39 5.56 4.13 -4.47
CA PRO A 39 4.49 3.15 -4.62
C PRO A 39 3.13 3.81 -4.36
N VAL A 40 2.13 3.44 -5.16
CA VAL A 40 0.73 3.81 -4.97
C VAL A 40 0.08 2.76 -4.09
N ASP A 41 -0.58 3.21 -3.02
CA ASP A 41 -1.25 2.33 -2.06
C ASP A 41 -2.71 2.13 -2.45
N ALA A 42 -3.13 0.89 -2.73
CA ALA A 42 -4.52 0.54 -3.00
C ALA A 42 -5.48 0.91 -1.84
N HIS A 43 -4.96 0.95 -0.60
CA HIS A 43 -5.70 1.29 0.62
C HIS A 43 -5.08 2.53 1.31
N PRO A 44 -5.16 3.73 0.71
CA PRO A 44 -4.34 4.89 1.10
C PRO A 44 -4.63 5.46 2.50
N LYS A 45 -5.65 4.95 3.20
CA LYS A 45 -6.04 5.42 4.53
C LYS A 45 -5.02 4.98 5.57
N ALA A 46 -4.43 5.95 6.25
CA ALA A 46 -3.41 5.72 7.26
C ALA A 46 -3.87 4.76 8.38
N LEU A 47 -3.11 3.69 8.57
CA LEU A 47 -3.29 2.73 9.66
C LEU A 47 -2.81 3.34 10.98
N THR A 48 -3.67 3.29 12.01
CA THR A 48 -3.38 3.88 13.32
C THR A 48 -3.70 2.93 14.46
N ARG A 49 -2.91 3.00 15.54
CA ARG A 49 -3.20 2.37 16.82
C ARG A 49 -4.16 3.25 17.61
N ASN A 50 -5.22 2.64 18.15
CA ASN A 50 -6.26 3.34 18.91
C ASN A 50 -6.86 4.57 18.16
N GLY A 51 -6.86 4.56 16.81
CA GLY A 51 -7.37 5.68 16.01
C GLY A 51 -6.52 6.96 16.04
N LYS A 52 -5.34 6.96 16.68
CA LYS A 52 -4.54 8.16 16.91
C LYS A 52 -3.07 8.01 16.51
N ASN A 53 -2.43 6.93 16.93
CA ASN A 53 -0.97 6.80 16.77
C ASN A 53 -0.64 6.06 15.48
N LEU A 54 -0.11 6.77 14.49
CA LEU A 54 0.29 6.22 13.20
C LEU A 54 1.22 5.00 13.36
N TRP A 55 1.00 3.99 12.53
CA TRP A 55 1.95 2.89 12.34
C TRP A 55 3.07 3.29 11.40
N ARG A 56 4.28 2.75 11.57
CA ARG A 56 5.43 3.09 10.71
C ARG A 56 5.14 2.70 9.25
N ASN A 57 5.72 3.41 8.27
CA ASN A 57 5.45 3.20 6.84
C ASN A 57 5.66 1.76 6.37
N ARG A 58 6.62 1.00 6.93
CA ARG A 58 6.78 -0.44 6.65
C ARG A 58 5.51 -1.26 6.90
N ILE A 59 4.70 -0.84 7.87
CA ILE A 59 3.42 -1.48 8.19
C ILE A 59 2.33 -0.95 7.27
N GLN A 60 2.36 0.33 6.92
CA GLN A 60 1.39 0.92 5.99
C GLN A 60 1.41 0.21 4.64
N THR A 61 2.58 -0.12 4.12
CA THR A 61 2.75 -0.67 2.78
C THR A 61 2.35 -2.14 2.60
N TYR A 62 1.77 -2.80 3.62
CA TYR A 62 1.49 -4.24 3.54
C TYR A 62 0.33 -4.56 2.58
N ASP A 63 -0.62 -3.64 2.41
CA ASP A 63 -1.84 -3.75 1.61
C ASP A 63 -1.85 -2.84 0.38
N SER A 64 -0.67 -2.40 -0.08
CA SER A 64 -0.55 -1.48 -1.21
C SER A 64 -0.88 -2.08 -2.57
N THR A 65 -0.93 -3.40 -2.70
CA THR A 65 -1.16 -4.06 -3.98
C THR A 65 -2.62 -4.03 -4.40
N PHE A 66 -2.84 -3.90 -5.71
CA PHE A 66 -4.14 -4.04 -6.35
C PHE A 66 -4.37 -5.51 -6.72
N GLY A 67 -5.57 -6.02 -6.50
CA GLY A 67 -5.85 -7.44 -6.71
C GLY A 67 -7.32 -7.80 -6.61
N LEU A 68 -7.59 -9.10 -6.77
CA LEU A 68 -8.94 -9.68 -6.72
C LEU A 68 -9.29 -10.31 -5.36
N GLN A 69 -8.31 -10.36 -4.45
CA GLN A 69 -8.43 -11.01 -3.15
C GLN A 69 -8.54 -9.96 -2.06
N ALA A 70 -9.33 -10.27 -1.02
CA ALA A 70 -9.34 -9.48 0.20
C ALA A 70 -7.99 -9.59 0.91
N THR A 71 -7.60 -8.55 1.63
CA THR A 71 -6.31 -8.54 2.31
C THR A 71 -6.28 -9.52 3.48
N ASP A 72 -5.14 -10.10 3.81
CA ASP A 72 -5.00 -10.83 5.06
C ASP A 72 -5.15 -9.88 6.27
N ALA A 73 -5.81 -10.38 7.31
CA ALA A 73 -5.80 -9.67 8.59
C ALA A 73 -4.39 -9.67 9.19
N LEU A 74 -3.97 -8.52 9.73
CA LEU A 74 -2.63 -8.33 10.28
C LEU A 74 -2.71 -8.08 11.80
N PRO A 75 -2.44 -9.09 12.64
CA PRO A 75 -2.32 -8.90 14.08
C PRO A 75 -1.01 -8.17 14.38
N LEU A 76 -1.06 -7.02 15.07
CA LEU A 76 0.14 -6.27 15.46
C LEU A 76 0.18 -6.03 16.97
N HIS A 77 1.35 -6.22 17.57
CA HIS A 77 1.58 -5.90 18.96
C HIS A 77 2.40 -4.62 19.10
N TYR A 78 2.01 -3.78 20.05
CA TYR A 78 2.80 -2.64 20.47
C TYR A 78 2.84 -2.58 21.99
N ASN A 79 4.05 -2.58 22.57
CA ASN A 79 4.27 -2.68 24.01
C ASN A 79 3.50 -3.85 24.67
N GLY A 80 3.44 -4.98 23.97
CA GLY A 80 2.76 -6.20 24.43
C GLY A 80 1.24 -6.20 24.37
N LYS A 81 0.62 -5.15 23.82
CA LYS A 81 -0.83 -5.09 23.56
C LYS A 81 -1.12 -5.36 22.08
N LEU A 82 -2.12 -6.19 21.80
CA LEU A 82 -2.61 -6.49 20.45
C LEU A 82 -3.47 -5.35 19.89
N TYR A 83 -3.24 -5.05 18.62
CA TYR A 83 -3.91 -4.07 17.76
C TYR A 83 -4.15 -4.72 16.39
N PRO A 84 -5.26 -5.45 16.20
CA PRO A 84 -5.51 -6.13 14.95
C PRO A 84 -5.89 -5.13 13.85
N ILE A 85 -5.30 -5.30 12.67
CA ILE A 85 -5.78 -4.67 11.44
C ILE A 85 -6.70 -5.67 10.74
N PRO A 86 -7.99 -5.34 10.55
CA PRO A 86 -8.92 -6.25 9.90
C PRO A 86 -8.59 -6.39 8.42
N SER A 87 -8.99 -7.53 7.84
CA SER A 87 -9.02 -7.73 6.39
C SER A 87 -9.85 -6.62 5.72
N LEU A 88 -9.33 -6.11 4.61
CA LEU A 88 -9.98 -5.12 3.75
C LEU A 88 -10.46 -5.79 2.47
N SER A 89 -11.54 -5.24 1.88
CA SER A 89 -12.04 -5.69 0.58
C SER A 89 -10.99 -5.52 -0.51
N ALA A 90 -11.02 -6.40 -1.52
CA ALA A 90 -10.15 -6.29 -2.68
C ALA A 90 -10.31 -4.94 -3.40
N VAL A 91 -9.20 -4.38 -3.88
CA VAL A 91 -9.17 -3.21 -4.75
C VAL A 91 -8.48 -3.62 -6.05
N SER A 92 -9.26 -3.84 -7.11
CA SER A 92 -8.75 -4.38 -8.38
C SER A 92 -8.37 -3.31 -9.40
N VAL A 93 -8.75 -2.05 -9.17
CA VAL A 93 -8.58 -0.96 -10.14
C VAL A 93 -7.80 0.17 -9.51
N PHE A 94 -6.65 0.50 -10.11
CA PHE A 94 -6.07 1.82 -9.98
C PHE A 94 -6.84 2.78 -10.88
N ASP A 95 -7.27 3.92 -10.33
CA ASP A 95 -7.96 4.98 -11.04
C ASP A 95 -7.30 6.32 -10.67
N SER A 96 -6.60 6.92 -11.63
CA SER A 96 -5.89 8.19 -11.42
C SER A 96 -6.80 9.39 -11.10
N MET A 97 -8.13 9.22 -11.16
CA MET A 97 -9.09 10.23 -10.67
C MET A 97 -9.30 10.16 -9.15
N LEU A 98 -8.82 9.11 -8.48
CA LEU A 98 -8.89 8.96 -7.02
C LEU A 98 -7.64 9.53 -6.33
N SER A 99 -7.78 9.84 -5.04
CA SER A 99 -6.66 10.28 -4.21
C SER A 99 -6.00 9.09 -3.53
N TYR A 100 -4.69 8.96 -3.72
CA TYR A 100 -3.82 7.99 -3.04
C TYR A 100 -2.93 8.66 -1.97
N TYR A 101 -3.31 9.88 -1.57
CA TYR A 101 -2.64 10.65 -0.55
C TYR A 101 -3.49 10.76 0.72
N ASP A 102 -2.93 10.42 1.88
CA ASP A 102 -3.50 10.72 3.19
C ASP A 102 -2.59 11.68 3.96
N ALA A 103 -3.11 12.85 4.31
CA ALA A 103 -2.40 13.87 5.08
C ALA A 103 -1.96 13.40 6.48
N LYS A 104 -2.54 12.31 7.01
CA LYS A 104 -2.11 11.67 8.25
C LYS A 104 -0.87 10.78 8.07
N ASN A 105 -0.55 10.37 6.85
CA ASN A 105 0.64 9.62 6.48
C ASN A 105 1.38 10.26 5.29
N PRO A 106 1.83 11.52 5.43
CA PRO A 106 2.29 12.32 4.30
C PRO A 106 3.61 11.81 3.68
N THR A 107 4.39 11.03 4.44
CA THR A 107 5.67 10.44 4.02
C THR A 107 5.53 9.02 3.47
N GLY A 108 4.35 8.44 3.55
CA GLY A 108 4.04 7.08 3.08
C GLY A 108 2.86 7.03 2.14
N SER A 109 2.48 8.16 1.55
CA SER A 109 1.42 8.27 0.55
C SER A 109 1.94 9.04 -0.67
N VAL A 110 1.21 9.01 -1.79
CA VAL A 110 1.64 9.61 -3.05
C VAL A 110 0.54 10.46 -3.69
N ILE A 111 0.93 11.59 -4.25
CA ILE A 111 0.08 12.47 -5.06
C ILE A 111 0.30 12.10 -6.52
N THR A 112 -0.73 11.59 -7.17
CA THR A 112 -0.72 11.23 -8.58
C THR A 112 -1.43 12.30 -9.42
N PRO A 113 -1.00 12.53 -10.68
CA PRO A 113 -1.70 13.43 -11.58
C PRO A 113 -3.06 12.85 -11.99
N VAL A 114 -4.07 13.72 -12.07
CA VAL A 114 -5.41 13.33 -12.53
C VAL A 114 -5.43 13.31 -14.06
N THR A 115 -5.32 12.10 -14.63
CA THR A 115 -5.22 11.91 -16.08
C THR A 115 -6.39 11.11 -16.67
N GLY A 116 -7.19 10.45 -15.83
CA GLY A 116 -8.25 9.53 -16.27
C GLY A 116 -7.73 8.12 -16.63
N ALA A 117 -6.42 7.87 -16.49
CA ALA A 117 -5.84 6.55 -16.62
C ALA A 117 -6.40 5.59 -15.57
N LYS A 118 -6.66 4.35 -16.00
CA LYS A 118 -7.05 3.23 -15.16
C LYS A 118 -6.19 2.01 -15.46
N ILE A 119 -5.89 1.23 -14.43
CA ILE A 119 -5.22 -0.06 -14.56
C ILE A 119 -6.06 -1.05 -13.77
N GLU A 120 -6.60 -2.06 -14.45
CA GLU A 120 -7.50 -3.04 -13.84
C GLU A 120 -6.87 -4.44 -13.86
N VAL A 121 -6.90 -5.08 -12.70
CA VAL A 121 -6.52 -6.48 -12.54
C VAL A 121 -7.71 -7.35 -12.98
N LEU A 122 -7.56 -8.03 -14.12
CA LEU A 122 -8.63 -8.87 -14.70
C LEU A 122 -8.54 -10.35 -14.31
N GLY A 123 -7.38 -10.80 -13.83
CA GLY A 123 -7.17 -12.19 -13.47
C GLY A 123 -5.84 -12.41 -12.78
N THR A 124 -5.76 -13.53 -12.05
CA THR A 124 -4.55 -13.98 -11.36
C THR A 124 -4.11 -15.30 -12.00
N GLY A 125 -2.80 -15.52 -12.09
CA GLY A 125 -2.26 -16.78 -12.62
C GLY A 125 -0.96 -17.13 -11.91
N THR A 126 -0.73 -18.42 -11.70
CA THR A 126 0.57 -18.92 -11.22
C THR A 126 1.59 -18.89 -12.34
N ALA A 127 2.63 -18.10 -12.17
CA ALA A 127 3.84 -18.16 -12.99
C ALA A 127 4.60 -19.46 -12.72
N SER A 128 5.31 -19.93 -13.75
CA SER A 128 6.04 -21.20 -13.75
C SER A 128 7.22 -21.25 -12.78
N ASP A 129 7.65 -20.11 -12.26
CA ASP A 129 8.67 -19.94 -11.22
C ASP A 129 8.08 -19.78 -9.80
N GLY A 130 6.76 -19.91 -9.65
CA GLY A 130 6.06 -19.76 -8.38
C GLY A 130 5.68 -18.32 -8.03
N ALA A 131 5.98 -17.33 -8.87
CA ALA A 131 5.39 -15.98 -8.74
C ALA A 131 3.94 -15.96 -9.25
N CYS A 132 3.10 -15.00 -8.86
CA CYS A 132 1.80 -14.78 -9.53
C CYS A 132 1.96 -13.66 -10.57
N THR A 133 1.58 -13.91 -11.83
CA THR A 133 1.63 -12.89 -12.91
C THR A 133 0.24 -12.37 -13.25
N TRP A 134 0.13 -11.05 -13.48
CA TRP A 134 -1.14 -10.33 -13.72
C TRP A 134 -1.23 -9.85 -15.17
N ALA A 135 -2.37 -10.08 -15.82
CA ALA A 135 -2.65 -9.54 -17.15
C ALA A 135 -3.40 -8.21 -17.03
N CYS A 136 -2.85 -7.14 -17.62
CA CYS A 136 -3.52 -5.85 -17.78
C CYS A 136 -4.14 -5.78 -19.18
N GLY A 137 -5.38 -5.28 -19.29
CA GLY A 137 -6.10 -5.03 -20.54
C GLY A 137 -6.44 -3.56 -20.72
#